data_AF-A0A8J3D4Z3-F1
#
_entry.id   AF-A0A8J3D4Z3-F1
#
_cell.length_a   1.000
_cell.length_b   1.000
_cell.length_c   1.000
_cell.angle_alpha   90.00
_cell.angle_beta   90.00
_cell.angle_gamma   90.00
#
_symmetry.space_group_name_H-M   'P 1'
#
loop_
_entity.id
_entity.type
_entity.pdbx_description
1 polymer ?
#
loop_
_entity_poly.entity_id
_entity_poly.type
_entity_poly.pdbx_seq_one_letter_code
_entity_poly.pdbx_strand_id
1 'polypeptide(L)'
;MYKLKNIFLIESTFKRIEVINSSENVERLLDFKVDTINRESLNFNVILNVDFVQPGEEGPEVEIKVKMAGHFEREGETDSPPLDYFTYVNAPAMLYPFVREHIASLTAKAGMDTALLPPFNFVEMYHRRKTEEEAKQQEGSPAN
;
A
#
# COMPACT_ATOMS: atom_id res chain seq x y z
N MET A 1 -12.50 -1.68 -19.63
CA MET A 1 -12.55 -0.81 -18.43
C MET A 1 -12.33 -1.68 -17.19
N TYR A 2 -11.86 -1.13 -16.07
CA TYR A 2 -11.79 -1.86 -14.80
C TYR A 2 -12.86 -1.36 -13.85
N LYS A 3 -13.63 -2.28 -13.27
CA LYS A 3 -14.71 -1.95 -12.34
C LYS A 3 -14.41 -2.51 -10.96
N LEU A 4 -14.36 -1.64 -9.97
CA LEU A 4 -14.29 -2.03 -8.57
C LEU A 4 -15.64 -2.62 -8.15
N LYS A 5 -15.61 -3.85 -7.64
CA LYS A 5 -16.78 -4.58 -7.16
C LYS A 5 -16.89 -4.60 -5.65
N ASN A 6 -15.76 -4.69 -4.97
CA ASN A 6 -15.73 -4.74 -3.51
C ASN A 6 -14.38 -4.23 -2.98
N ILE A 7 -14.37 -3.69 -1.77
CA ILE A 7 -13.17 -3.39 -0.99
C ILE A 7 -13.31 -4.07 0.36
N PHE A 8 -12.28 -4.77 0.82
CA PHE A 8 -12.32 -5.47 2.10
C PHE A 8 -10.93 -5.56 2.73
N LEU A 9 -10.92 -5.54 4.06
CA LEU A 9 -9.73 -5.70 4.89
C LEU A 9 -9.34 -7.18 4.97
N ILE A 10 -8.08 -7.50 4.66
CA ILE A 10 -7.52 -8.85 4.76
C ILE A 10 -6.76 -9.02 6.07
N GLU A 11 -5.92 -8.04 6.42
CA GLU A 11 -5.07 -8.09 7.60
C GLU A 11 -5.01 -6.72 8.25
N SER A 12 -5.05 -6.69 9.58
CA SER A 12 -4.83 -5.50 10.39
C SER A 12 -4.13 -5.90 11.68
N THR A 13 -2.83 -5.62 11.75
CA THR A 13 -2.03 -5.79 12.96
C THR A 13 -1.72 -4.43 13.56
N PHE A 14 -1.83 -4.29 14.87
CA PHE A 14 -1.46 -3.09 15.62
C PHE A 14 -0.68 -3.49 16.86
N LYS A 15 0.47 -2.89 17.07
CA LYS A 15 1.30 -3.04 18.27
C LYS A 15 1.80 -1.67 18.71
N ARG A 16 1.86 -1.44 20.01
CA ARG A 16 2.55 -0.30 20.60
C ARG A 16 3.13 -0.65 21.96
N ILE A 17 4.11 0.12 22.39
CA ILE A 17 4.58 0.11 23.77
C ILE A 17 3.69 0.98 24.68
N GLU A 18 3.87 0.89 26.00
CA GLU A 18 3.04 1.58 26.98
C GLU A 18 3.17 3.10 26.87
N VAL A 19 4.41 3.60 26.79
CA VAL A 19 4.74 5.03 26.69
C VAL A 19 5.33 5.29 25.32
N ILE A 20 4.68 6.15 24.54
CA ILE A 20 5.15 6.55 23.22
C ILE A 20 5.49 8.03 23.20
N ASN A 21 6.39 8.44 22.32
CA ASN A 21 6.59 9.84 22.01
C ASN A 21 5.33 10.39 21.32
N SER A 22 4.78 11.48 21.88
CA SER A 22 3.59 12.18 21.39
C SER A 22 3.88 13.62 20.99
N SER A 23 5.16 13.95 20.73
CA SER A 23 5.52 15.26 20.19
C SER A 23 4.93 15.47 18.79
N GLU A 24 4.71 16.73 18.40
CA GLU A 24 4.12 17.07 17.10
C GLU A 24 4.98 16.62 15.90
N ASN A 25 6.28 16.39 16.10
CA ASN A 25 7.26 16.08 15.05
C ASN A 25 7.76 14.63 15.09
N VAL A 26 6.96 13.70 15.61
CA VAL A 26 7.36 12.30 15.63
C VAL A 26 7.50 11.75 14.22
N GLU A 27 8.66 11.18 13.93
CA GLU A 27 8.94 10.49 12.67
C GLU A 27 7.98 9.31 12.49
N ARG A 28 7.45 9.17 11.27
CA ARG A 28 6.55 8.08 10.91
C ARG A 28 6.97 7.55 9.56
N LEU A 29 7.42 6.31 9.54
CA LEU A 29 7.86 5.61 8.35
C LEU A 29 6.67 4.90 7.74
N LEU A 30 6.54 5.01 6.42
CA LEU A 30 5.51 4.36 5.62
C LEU A 30 6.17 3.56 4.52
N ASP A 31 5.85 2.27 4.44
CA ASP A 31 6.18 1.43 3.31
C ASP A 31 4.91 0.91 2.63
N PHE A 32 4.97 0.81 1.31
CA PHE A 32 3.84 0.44 0.47
C PHE A 32 4.23 -0.69 -0.46
N LYS A 33 3.46 -1.77 -0.45
CA LYS A 33 3.61 -2.89 -1.37
C LYS A 33 2.28 -3.25 -2.02
N VAL A 34 2.31 -3.48 -3.33
CA VAL A 34 1.14 -3.94 -4.09
C VAL A 34 1.32 -5.39 -4.47
N ASP A 35 0.36 -6.22 -4.08
CA ASP A 35 0.26 -7.64 -4.49
C ASP A 35 -1.00 -7.86 -5.34
N THR A 36 -1.05 -9.00 -6.04
CA THR A 36 -2.22 -9.37 -6.86
C THR A 36 -2.57 -10.85 -6.71
N ILE A 37 -3.87 -11.16 -6.85
CA ILE A 37 -4.37 -12.53 -6.95
C ILE A 37 -5.13 -12.66 -8.27
N ASN A 38 -4.86 -13.72 -9.04
CA ASN A 38 -5.50 -14.02 -10.33
C ASN A 38 -5.41 -12.87 -11.36
N ARG A 39 -4.30 -12.14 -11.40
CA ARG A 39 -4.13 -10.91 -12.19
C ARG A 39 -4.57 -10.99 -13.66
N GLU A 40 -4.32 -12.13 -14.31
CA GLU A 40 -4.65 -12.33 -15.74
C GLU A 40 -6.12 -12.75 -15.98
N SER A 41 -6.88 -12.98 -14.91
CA SER A 41 -8.29 -13.37 -14.99
C SER A 41 -9.21 -12.15 -15.18
N LEU A 42 -10.42 -12.39 -15.69
CA LEU A 42 -11.46 -11.36 -15.77
C LEU A 42 -11.78 -10.75 -14.40
N ASN A 43 -11.74 -11.57 -13.36
CA ASN A 43 -11.93 -11.18 -11.97
C ASN A 43 -10.61 -11.37 -11.22
N PHE A 44 -10.09 -10.29 -10.65
CA PHE A 44 -8.79 -10.30 -9.97
C PHE A 44 -8.82 -9.40 -8.74
N ASN A 45 -7.87 -9.63 -7.83
CA ASN A 45 -7.70 -8.78 -6.66
C ASN A 45 -6.39 -8.01 -6.75
N VAL A 46 -6.44 -6.73 -6.38
CA VAL A 46 -5.25 -5.94 -6.05
C VAL A 46 -5.25 -5.74 -4.55
N ILE A 47 -4.11 -5.97 -3.91
CA ILE A 47 -3.93 -5.87 -2.46
C ILE A 47 -2.90 -4.78 -2.20
N LEU A 48 -3.32 -3.74 -1.48
CA LEU A 48 -2.43 -2.70 -0.97
C LEU A 48 -2.01 -3.08 0.45
N ASN A 49 -0.73 -3.35 0.63
CA ASN A 49 -0.09 -3.55 1.92
C ASN A 49 0.55 -2.22 2.34
N VAL A 50 0.27 -1.79 3.56
CA VAL A 50 0.86 -0.59 4.15
C VAL A 50 1.43 -0.95 5.52
N ASP A 51 2.73 -0.72 5.66
CA ASP A 51 3.44 -0.81 6.93
C ASP A 51 3.69 0.61 7.44
N PHE A 52 3.16 0.91 8.63
CA PHE A 52 3.35 2.16 9.33
C PHE A 52 4.18 1.87 10.59
N VAL A 53 5.28 2.60 10.76
CA VAL A 53 6.17 2.46 11.90
C VAL A 53 6.49 3.82 12.50
N GLN A 54 6.26 3.96 13.80
CA GLN A 54 6.81 5.04 14.61
C GLN A 54 8.06 4.49 15.32
N PRO A 55 9.28 4.89 14.90
CA PRO A 55 10.50 4.46 15.57
C PRO A 55 10.61 5.08 16.97
N GLY A 56 11.24 4.36 17.88
CA GLY A 56 11.71 4.84 19.18
C GLY A 56 13.18 4.49 19.38
N GLU A 57 13.72 4.79 20.56
CA GLU A 57 15.16 4.62 20.84
C GLU A 57 15.63 3.16 20.81
N GLU A 58 14.85 2.24 21.40
CA GLU A 58 15.20 0.81 21.52
C GLU A 58 14.48 -0.09 20.51
N GLY A 59 13.63 0.48 19.66
CA GLY A 59 12.77 -0.26 18.75
C GLY A 59 11.52 0.53 18.37
N PRO A 60 10.63 -0.03 17.57
CA PRO A 60 9.41 0.66 17.17
C PRO A 60 8.47 0.86 18.36
N GLU A 61 8.07 2.11 18.58
CA GLU A 61 7.08 2.44 19.60
C GLU A 61 5.67 2.06 19.15
N VAL A 62 5.42 2.13 17.84
CA VAL A 62 4.16 1.75 17.20
C VAL A 62 4.45 1.05 15.88
N GLU A 63 3.79 -0.09 15.65
CA GLU A 63 3.78 -0.80 14.38
C GLU A 63 2.35 -1.10 13.96
N ILE A 64 1.99 -0.72 12.74
CA ILE A 64 0.69 -1.02 12.15
C ILE A 64 0.92 -1.64 10.79
N LYS A 65 0.29 -2.79 10.53
CA LYS A 65 0.31 -3.46 9.23
C LYS A 65 -1.09 -3.63 8.73
N VAL A 66 -1.38 -3.13 7.54
CA VAL A 66 -2.71 -3.18 6.93
C VAL A 66 -2.61 -3.79 5.55
N LYS A 67 -3.47 -4.78 5.28
CA LYS A 67 -3.69 -5.31 3.92
C LYS A 67 -5.13 -5.05 3.52
N MET A 68 -5.31 -4.17 2.55
CA MET A 68 -6.61 -3.82 2.00
C MET A 68 -6.70 -4.35 0.57
N ALA A 69 -7.76 -5.07 0.25
CA ALA A 69 -7.95 -5.63 -1.08
C ALA A 69 -9.13 -4.98 -1.81
N GLY A 70 -8.94 -4.77 -3.11
CA GLY A 70 -10.01 -4.46 -4.05
C GLY A 70 -10.26 -5.63 -4.97
N HIS A 71 -11.52 -6.04 -5.09
CA HIS A 71 -11.96 -6.97 -6.11
C HIS A 71 -12.36 -6.20 -7.37
N PHE A 72 -11.73 -6.52 -8.50
CA PHE A 72 -11.94 -5.85 -9.77
C PHE A 72 -12.40 -6.82 -10.86
N GLU A 73 -13.32 -6.34 -11.69
CA GLU A 73 -13.72 -7.01 -12.93
C GLU A 73 -13.19 -6.23 -14.13
N ARG A 74 -12.65 -6.94 -15.13
CA ARG A 74 -12.22 -6.42 -16.42
C ARG A 74 -13.38 -6.49 -17.42
N GLU A 75 -13.88 -5.33 -17.84
CA GLU A 75 -15.00 -5.18 -18.78
C GLU A 75 -14.50 -4.72 -20.16
N GLY A 76 -14.41 -5.62 -21.15
CA GLY A 76 -14.04 -5.25 -22.55
C GLY A 76 -12.64 -4.64 -22.72
N GLU A 77 -12.19 -4.49 -23.98
CA GLU A 77 -10.82 -4.08 -24.30
C GLU A 77 -10.65 -2.60 -24.70
N THR A 78 -11.72 -1.90 -25.03
CA THR A 78 -11.61 -0.50 -25.49
C THR A 78 -11.36 0.47 -24.32
N ASP A 79 -10.41 1.39 -24.54
CA ASP A 79 -10.08 2.57 -23.71
C ASP A 79 -9.63 2.34 -22.25
N SER A 80 -9.09 1.15 -21.93
CA SER A 80 -8.57 0.88 -20.57
C SER A 80 -7.08 1.19 -20.45
N PRO A 81 -6.62 1.70 -19.30
CA PRO A 81 -5.19 1.76 -19.04
C PRO A 81 -4.58 0.35 -19.10
N PRO A 82 -3.29 0.23 -19.46
CA PRO A 82 -2.59 -1.05 -19.41
C PRO A 82 -2.77 -1.72 -18.05
N LEU A 83 -2.99 -3.05 -18.01
CA LEU A 83 -3.22 -3.80 -16.77
C LEU A 83 -2.15 -3.53 -15.73
N ASP A 84 -0.89 -3.46 -16.15
CA ASP A 84 0.23 -3.11 -15.28
C ASP A 84 0.07 -1.73 -14.64
N TYR A 85 -0.22 -0.68 -15.43
CA TYR A 85 -0.45 0.65 -14.88
C TYR A 85 -1.68 0.67 -13.94
N PHE A 86 -2.75 -0.01 -14.31
CA PHE A 86 -3.93 -0.12 -13.45
C PHE A 86 -3.61 -0.79 -12.11
N THR A 87 -2.92 -1.93 -12.13
CA THR A 87 -2.53 -2.69 -10.94
C THR A 87 -1.72 -1.85 -9.96
N TYR A 88 -0.76 -1.08 -10.44
CA TYR A 88 0.24 -0.44 -9.58
C TYR A 88 0.02 1.05 -9.35
N VAL A 89 -0.92 1.68 -10.06
CA VAL A 89 -1.26 3.10 -9.89
C VAL A 89 -2.72 3.26 -9.50
N ASN A 90 -3.64 2.90 -10.41
CA ASN A 90 -5.05 3.24 -10.26
C ASN A 90 -5.72 2.46 -9.12
N ALA A 91 -5.54 1.14 -9.09
CA ALA A 91 -6.11 0.29 -8.04
C ALA A 91 -5.64 0.70 -6.63
N PRO A 92 -4.33 0.82 -6.32
CA PRO A 92 -3.89 1.21 -4.98
C PRO A 92 -4.31 2.66 -4.65
N ALA A 93 -4.41 3.58 -5.61
CA ALA A 93 -4.98 4.90 -5.38
C ALA A 93 -6.45 4.87 -4.95
N MET A 94 -7.24 3.88 -5.42
CA MET A 94 -8.62 3.65 -4.95
C MET A 94 -8.68 3.01 -3.56
N LEU A 95 -7.70 2.15 -3.22
CA LEU A 95 -7.65 1.45 -1.93
C LEU A 95 -7.07 2.32 -0.80
N TYR A 96 -6.15 3.23 -1.13
CA TYR A 96 -5.43 4.02 -0.14
C TYR A 96 -6.32 4.83 0.81
N PRO A 97 -7.42 5.49 0.37
CA PRO A 97 -8.33 6.17 1.28
C PRO A 97 -8.88 5.30 2.42
N PHE A 98 -9.16 4.02 2.14
CA PHE A 98 -9.64 3.07 3.15
C PHE A 98 -8.53 2.67 4.12
N VAL A 99 -7.29 2.52 3.64
CA VAL A 99 -6.14 2.27 4.51
C VAL A 99 -5.84 3.48 5.41
N ARG A 100 -5.88 4.70 4.83
CA ARG A 100 -5.66 5.95 5.58
C ARG A 100 -6.69 6.11 6.70
N GLU A 101 -7.97 5.91 6.38
CA GLU A 101 -9.04 5.99 7.38
C GLU A 101 -8.85 4.92 8.45
N HIS A 102 -8.58 3.68 8.06
CA HIS A 102 -8.40 2.58 9.01
C HIS A 102 -7.25 2.84 9.99
N ILE A 103 -6.10 3.34 9.52
CA ILE A 103 -4.94 3.70 10.36
C ILE A 103 -5.27 4.88 11.28
N ALA A 104 -5.95 5.91 10.76
CA ALA A 104 -6.42 7.03 11.58
C ALA A 104 -7.37 6.55 12.70
N SER A 105 -8.31 5.68 12.36
CA SER A 105 -9.24 5.07 13.31
C SER A 105 -8.55 4.21 14.37
N LEU A 106 -7.55 3.40 13.99
CA LEU A 106 -6.77 2.58 14.93
C LEU A 106 -5.99 3.45 15.91
N THR A 107 -5.30 4.47 15.42
CA THR A 107 -4.48 5.37 16.26
C THR A 107 -5.35 6.19 17.21
N ALA A 108 -6.49 6.71 16.75
CA ALA A 108 -7.45 7.39 17.61
C ALA A 108 -7.99 6.46 18.72
N LYS A 109 -8.37 5.22 18.38
CA LYS A 109 -8.83 4.21 19.35
C LYS A 109 -7.75 3.80 20.35
N ALA A 110 -6.48 3.90 19.96
CA ALA A 110 -5.33 3.63 20.82
C ALA A 110 -4.96 4.81 21.75
N GLY A 111 -5.74 5.89 21.76
CA GLY A 111 -5.46 7.09 22.56
C GLY A 111 -4.23 7.86 22.09
N MET A 112 -3.84 7.66 20.83
CA MET A 112 -2.75 8.40 20.19
C MET A 112 -3.31 9.61 19.45
N ASP A 113 -2.44 10.55 19.10
CA ASP A 113 -2.77 11.49 18.03
C ASP A 113 -3.12 10.72 16.77
N THR A 114 -4.21 11.15 16.13
CA THR A 114 -4.72 10.49 14.93
C THR A 114 -3.67 10.58 13.83
N ALA A 115 -3.17 9.43 13.38
CA ALA A 115 -2.18 9.37 12.31
C ALA A 115 -2.84 9.67 10.95
N LEU A 116 -2.87 10.96 10.59
CA LEU A 116 -3.35 11.43 9.30
C LEU A 116 -2.27 11.26 8.24
N LEU A 117 -2.25 10.10 7.59
CA LEU A 117 -1.24 9.82 6.56
C LEU A 117 -1.35 10.81 5.39
N PRO A 118 -0.23 11.29 4.83
CA PRO A 118 -0.25 12.22 3.70
C PRO A 118 -0.76 11.54 2.42
N PRO A 119 -1.14 12.30 1.39
CA PRO A 119 -1.32 11.76 0.05
C PRO A 119 -0.08 11.00 -0.40
N PHE A 120 -0.26 9.93 -1.17
CA PHE A 120 0.85 9.13 -1.71
C PHE A 120 0.81 9.10 -3.23
N ASN A 121 1.96 9.29 -3.87
CA ASN A 121 2.09 9.33 -5.32
C ASN A 121 2.39 7.93 -5.88
N PHE A 122 1.34 7.17 -6.21
CA PHE A 122 1.50 5.83 -6.80
C PHE A 122 2.11 5.84 -8.21
N VAL A 123 2.05 6.96 -8.94
CA VAL A 123 2.71 7.10 -10.26
C VAL A 123 4.22 7.08 -10.10
N GLU A 124 4.75 7.82 -9.12
CA GLU A 124 6.19 7.84 -8.81
C GLU A 124 6.67 6.47 -8.32
N MET A 125 5.89 5.81 -7.44
CA MET A 125 6.18 4.44 -7.00
C MET A 125 6.23 3.47 -8.19
N TYR A 126 5.32 3.59 -9.16
CA TYR A 126 5.32 2.79 -10.38
C TYR A 126 6.57 3.01 -11.23
N HIS A 127 6.99 4.26 -11.43
CA HIS A 127 8.21 4.58 -12.18
C HIS A 127 9.46 4.03 -11.49
N ARG A 128 9.58 4.21 -10.17
CA ARG A 128 10.70 3.65 -9.39
C ARG A 128 10.78 2.13 -9.56
N ARG A 129 9.65 1.44 -9.46
CA ARG A 129 9.56 -0.02 -9.67
C ARG A 129 10.05 -0.43 -11.07
N LYS A 130 9.65 0.29 -12.13
CA LYS A 130 10.09 -0.01 -13.50
C LYS A 130 11.61 0.13 -13.67
N THR A 131 12.19 1.20 -13.14
CA THR A 131 13.64 1.41 -13.20
C THR A 131 14.42 0.32 -12.45
N GLU A 132 13.92 -0.11 -11.29
CA GLU A 132 14.53 -1.22 -10.52
C GLU A 132 14.41 -2.57 -11.25
N GLU A 133 13.29 -2.84 -11.92
CA GLU A 133 13.08 -4.05 -12.75
C GLU A 133 14.05 -4.09 -13.94
N GLU A 134 14.29 -2.95 -14.60
CA GLU A 134 15.22 -2.83 -15.73
C GLU A 134 16.69 -3.00 -15.31
N ALA A 135 17.09 -2.43 -14.17
CA ALA A 135 18.45 -2.59 -13.62
C ALA A 135 18.76 -4.06 -13.27
N LYS A 136 17.81 -4.78 -12.66
CA LYS A 136 17.97 -6.21 -12.32
C LYS A 136 18.08 -7.12 -13.54
N GLN A 137 17.51 -6.72 -14.69
CA GLN A 137 17.61 -7.49 -15.93
C GLN A 137 18.98 -7.29 -16.62
N GLN A 138 19.65 -6.16 -16.40
CA GLN A 138 20.98 -5.89 -16.96
C GLN A 138 22.12 -6.56 -16.16
N GLU A 139 21.94 -6.76 -14.85
CA GLU A 139 22.92 -7.47 -14.00
C GLU A 139 22.81 -9.01 -14.10
N GLY A 140 21.73 -9.54 -14.69
CA GLY A 140 21.44 -10.98 -14.78
C GLY A 140 21.94 -11.71 -16.03
N SER A 141 22.66 -11.05 -16.95
CA SER A 141 23.29 -11.72 -18.11
C SER A 141 24.75 -12.06 -17.81
N PRO A 142 25.12 -13.35 -17.59
CA PRO A 142 26.52 -13.74 -17.52
C PRO A 142 27.16 -13.54 -18.91
N ALA A 143 28.37 -12.99 -18.91
CA ALA A 143 29.26 -12.96 -20.06
C ALA A 143 29.40 -14.37 -20.65
N ASN A 144 29.16 -14.48 -21.95
CA ASN A 144 29.42 -15.67 -22.76
C ASN A 144 30.92 -15.76 -23.10
#